data_AF-A0A9W8L1K6-F1
#
_entry.id   AF-A0A9W8L1K6-F1
#
_cell.length_a   1.000
_cell.length_b   1.000
_cell.length_c   1.000
_cell.angle_alpha   90.00
_cell.angle_beta   90.00
_cell.angle_gamma   90.00
#
_symmetry.space_group_name_H-M   'P 1'
#
loop_
_entity.id
_entity.type
_entity.pdbx_description
1 polymer ?
#
loop_
_entity_poly.entity_id
_entity_poly.type
_entity_poly.pdbx_seq_one_letter_code
_entity_poly.pdbx_strand_id
1 'polypeptide(L)'
;MAAKTLKSKAFSDKRVEVLHVDRDRDAIYYTQPHEEAPEPIPSALLAPPKLDILPVATTVIEPVVPAIQSSGVVAALADVPLQALDVVHALVTHKLKRPLADVSALKSIKTLVGGKSTLQNEIVGDLHKEFGGKVPDKAEELSLQDLAAAIGAFGGGLGKHTQAQLARLFGSKMPGGFSLSSARSTLQLVHGLGLQRQDALLLLALTMEPPSRLSGDTEAKAWLGTVAEAYAAKASISYVAVSAGGGSSGRAGTPVISSAEMEKMQQKQHEHIHQQIQVLARHAGIELQESARLAKKEQAVAVEAQTKLDGFLTEFGDELLYGAQPLFDVRKARHFDSSWNWARQEAYELIQQAIANCTSDSTSAPTSTDDATLQQLKNCSSLSLLRMLAGLLSILQAANDDSLEPVIKLVSELHSACELALHQPPVYCELSAPTGPHVDIGTDGTVAYSEIPRPDEPSFVEYVEHMRRPAAPDMPPFIHLKKQPVGGAWTYCAELSATYYQGLSEICGSGLSFAGKTALVT
;
A
#
# COMPACT_ATOMS: atom_id res chain seq x y z
N MET A 1 19.03 -23.44 -30.17
CA MET A 1 19.90 -24.63 -30.10
C MET A 1 19.11 -25.87 -29.70
N ALA A 2 18.47 -25.89 -28.52
CA ALA A 2 17.67 -27.02 -28.03
C ALA A 2 16.63 -27.56 -29.03
N ALA A 3 15.85 -26.69 -29.68
CA ALA A 3 14.86 -27.10 -30.69
C ALA A 3 15.44 -27.80 -31.94
N LYS A 4 16.74 -27.64 -32.23
CA LYS A 4 17.41 -28.37 -33.32
C LYS A 4 17.85 -29.76 -32.88
N THR A 5 18.27 -29.92 -31.63
CA THR A 5 18.70 -31.20 -31.04
C THR A 5 17.53 -32.16 -30.80
N LEU A 6 16.36 -31.62 -30.42
CA LEU A 6 15.13 -32.40 -30.19
C LEU A 6 14.52 -33.01 -31.46
N LYS A 7 14.99 -32.62 -32.67
CA LYS A 7 14.59 -33.24 -33.94
C LYS A 7 15.30 -34.57 -34.24
N SER A 8 16.21 -35.00 -33.37
CA SER A 8 16.88 -36.31 -33.46
C SER A 8 15.92 -37.45 -33.09
N LYS A 9 16.06 -38.62 -33.74
CA LYS A 9 15.22 -39.82 -33.52
C LYS A 9 15.18 -40.32 -32.07
N ALA A 10 16.09 -39.87 -31.20
CA ALA A 10 16.14 -40.25 -29.79
C ALA A 10 15.01 -39.64 -28.92
N PHE A 11 14.28 -38.64 -29.43
CA PHE A 11 13.28 -37.89 -28.64
C PHE A 11 11.87 -37.93 -29.26
N SER A 12 11.60 -38.81 -30.23
CA SER A 12 10.29 -38.89 -30.92
C SER A 12 9.13 -39.21 -29.99
N ASP A 13 9.40 -39.91 -28.88
CA ASP A 13 8.38 -40.48 -28.02
C ASP A 13 8.10 -39.59 -26.78
N LYS A 14 8.69 -38.38 -26.72
CA LYS A 14 8.51 -37.44 -25.61
C LYS A 14 8.06 -36.07 -26.13
N ARG A 15 7.00 -35.52 -25.51
CA ARG A 15 6.57 -34.14 -25.76
C ARG A 15 7.45 -33.20 -24.93
N VAL A 16 8.31 -32.43 -25.60
CA VAL A 16 9.21 -31.45 -24.97
C VAL A 16 8.91 -30.08 -25.59
N GLU A 17 8.47 -29.14 -24.76
CA GLU A 17 8.24 -27.74 -25.15
C GLU A 17 9.49 -26.91 -24.81
N VAL A 18 9.93 -26.08 -25.77
CA VAL A 18 11.11 -25.21 -25.61
C VAL A 18 10.62 -23.78 -25.48
N LEU A 19 10.68 -23.25 -24.27
CA LEU A 19 10.23 -21.89 -23.95
C LEU A 19 11.43 -20.96 -23.79
N HIS A 20 11.32 -19.74 -24.31
CA HIS A 20 12.33 -18.69 -24.17
C HIS A 20 11.79 -17.54 -23.30
N VAL A 21 12.56 -17.09 -22.31
CA VAL A 21 12.11 -16.13 -21.29
C VAL A 21 11.52 -14.84 -21.86
N ASP A 22 12.10 -14.31 -22.94
CA ASP A 22 11.62 -13.07 -23.57
C ASP A 22 10.44 -13.24 -24.56
N ARG A 23 10.22 -14.46 -25.10
CA ARG A 23 9.17 -14.70 -26.11
C ARG A 23 7.94 -15.38 -25.54
N ASP A 24 8.13 -16.26 -24.57
CA ASP A 24 7.11 -17.16 -24.04
C ASP A 24 6.84 -16.87 -22.54
N ARG A 25 6.90 -15.59 -22.17
CA ARG A 25 6.75 -15.13 -20.79
C ARG A 25 5.46 -15.65 -20.15
N ASP A 26 4.33 -15.52 -20.84
CA ASP A 26 3.03 -15.91 -20.27
C ASP A 26 2.88 -17.42 -20.04
N ALA A 27 3.56 -18.24 -20.85
CA ALA A 27 3.60 -19.70 -20.68
C ALA A 27 4.55 -20.12 -19.54
N ILE A 28 5.63 -19.37 -19.31
CA ILE A 28 6.58 -19.60 -18.20
C ILE A 28 5.98 -19.18 -16.86
N TYR A 29 5.22 -18.08 -16.84
CA TYR A 29 4.61 -17.52 -15.63
C TYR A 29 3.16 -17.99 -15.41
N TYR A 30 2.64 -18.91 -16.24
CA TYR A 30 1.30 -19.49 -16.12
C TYR A 30 0.19 -18.43 -15.97
N THR A 31 0.32 -17.31 -16.65
CA THR A 31 -0.60 -16.16 -16.57
C THR A 31 -1.74 -16.22 -17.58
N GLN A 32 -1.83 -17.30 -18.38
CA GLN A 32 -2.96 -17.50 -19.28
C GLN A 32 -4.21 -17.88 -18.46
N PRO A 33 -5.36 -17.22 -18.70
CA PRO A 33 -6.62 -17.61 -18.07
C PRO A 33 -6.99 -19.02 -18.56
N HIS A 34 -7.23 -19.92 -17.61
CA HIS A 34 -7.62 -21.31 -17.87
C HIS A 34 -9.04 -21.31 -18.49
N GLU A 35 -9.16 -21.52 -19.81
CA GLU A 35 -10.43 -21.90 -20.43
C GLU A 35 -10.70 -23.37 -20.07
N GLU A 36 -11.40 -23.61 -18.96
CA GLU A 36 -11.98 -24.92 -18.66
C GLU A 36 -13.11 -25.23 -19.65
N ALA A 37 -12.91 -26.27 -20.47
CA ALA A 37 -13.99 -26.93 -21.18
C ALA A 37 -14.89 -27.68 -20.18
N PRO A 38 -16.23 -27.66 -20.33
CA PRO A 38 -17.15 -28.15 -19.31
C PRO A 38 -17.22 -29.68 -19.31
N GLU A 39 -16.89 -30.31 -18.18
CA GLU A 39 -17.21 -31.72 -17.91
C GLU A 39 -18.58 -31.87 -17.21
N PRO A 40 -19.31 -32.98 -17.46
CA PRO A 40 -20.69 -33.15 -17.04
C PRO A 40 -20.81 -33.55 -15.57
N ILE A 41 -21.78 -32.93 -14.87
CA ILE A 41 -22.08 -33.18 -13.45
C ILE A 41 -22.99 -34.41 -13.30
N PRO A 42 -22.65 -35.41 -12.48
CA PRO A 42 -23.63 -36.35 -11.94
C PRO A 42 -24.24 -35.80 -10.64
N SER A 43 -25.56 -35.76 -10.62
CA SER A 43 -26.39 -35.36 -9.49
C SER A 43 -26.40 -36.42 -8.38
N ALA A 44 -26.17 -36.01 -7.13
CA ALA A 44 -27.04 -36.24 -5.95
C ALA A 44 -26.28 -36.39 -4.63
N LEU A 45 -26.90 -35.79 -3.59
CA LEU A 45 -26.95 -36.15 -2.17
C LEU A 45 -26.05 -35.40 -1.15
N LEU A 46 -26.80 -34.78 -0.21
CA LEU A 46 -26.55 -34.57 1.23
C LEU A 46 -26.00 -33.19 1.67
N ALA A 47 -26.94 -32.30 2.02
CA ALA A 47 -26.79 -31.29 3.07
C ALA A 47 -27.34 -31.85 4.40
N PRO A 48 -26.82 -31.43 5.58
CA PRO A 48 -27.47 -30.32 6.34
C PRO A 48 -26.45 -29.51 7.20
N PRO A 49 -26.88 -28.64 8.14
CA PRO A 49 -27.53 -27.35 7.96
C PRO A 49 -26.69 -26.17 8.55
N LYS A 50 -26.96 -24.92 8.15
CA LYS A 50 -26.50 -23.73 8.89
C LYS A 50 -27.64 -22.74 9.13
N LEU A 51 -27.60 -22.21 10.35
CA LEU A 51 -28.61 -21.45 11.09
C LEU A 51 -28.85 -20.03 10.53
N ASP A 52 -30.10 -19.60 10.67
CA ASP A 52 -30.66 -18.31 10.31
C ASP A 52 -30.02 -17.11 11.03
N ILE A 53 -29.72 -16.05 10.26
CA ILE A 53 -29.75 -14.66 10.74
C ILE A 53 -30.31 -13.79 9.61
N LEU A 54 -31.51 -13.24 9.82
CA LEU A 54 -32.20 -12.29 8.93
C LEU A 54 -31.66 -10.86 9.13
N PRO A 55 -31.40 -10.09 8.05
CA PRO A 55 -31.41 -8.64 8.12
C PRO A 55 -32.73 -8.04 7.58
N VAL A 56 -33.20 -7.04 8.31
CA VAL A 56 -34.43 -6.26 8.15
C VAL A 56 -34.47 -5.52 6.81
N ALA A 57 -35.62 -5.61 6.13
CA ALA A 57 -35.94 -4.86 4.93
C ALA A 57 -36.06 -3.36 5.22
N THR A 58 -35.31 -2.54 4.48
CA THR A 58 -35.53 -1.09 4.41
C THR A 58 -35.94 -0.74 2.99
N THR A 59 -37.21 -0.44 2.80
CA THR A 59 -37.81 0.03 1.55
C THR A 59 -37.35 1.47 1.28
N VAL A 60 -36.49 1.66 0.27
CA VAL A 60 -36.22 2.99 -0.32
C VAL A 60 -37.11 3.13 -1.55
N ILE A 61 -38.03 4.09 -1.49
CA ILE A 61 -38.90 4.50 -2.59
C ILE A 61 -38.10 5.47 -3.46
N GLU A 62 -37.75 5.08 -4.67
CA GLU A 62 -37.24 5.97 -5.71
C GLU A 62 -38.36 6.90 -6.21
N PRO A 63 -38.15 8.23 -6.28
CA PRO A 63 -39.10 9.12 -6.91
C PRO A 63 -38.99 8.99 -8.43
N VAL A 64 -40.04 8.46 -9.06
CA VAL A 64 -40.26 8.51 -10.51
C VAL A 64 -40.39 9.97 -10.93
N VAL A 65 -39.35 10.51 -11.55
CA VAL A 65 -39.42 11.77 -12.28
C VAL A 65 -40.00 11.47 -13.67
N PRO A 66 -41.15 12.04 -14.06
CA PRO A 66 -41.68 11.82 -15.40
C PRO A 66 -40.72 12.44 -16.42
N ALA A 67 -40.30 11.62 -17.39
CA ALA A 67 -39.48 12.05 -18.51
C ALA A 67 -40.23 13.13 -19.32
N ILE A 68 -39.83 14.39 -19.13
CA ILE A 68 -40.18 15.47 -20.04
C ILE A 68 -39.30 15.28 -21.27
N GLN A 69 -39.86 14.72 -22.33
CA GLN A 69 -39.23 14.71 -23.64
C GLN A 69 -39.19 16.15 -24.16
N SER A 70 -38.03 16.81 -24.02
CA SER A 70 -37.78 18.08 -24.69
C SER A 70 -37.61 17.81 -26.19
N SER A 71 -38.66 18.07 -26.98
CA SER A 71 -38.57 18.10 -28.44
C SER A 71 -37.75 19.33 -28.84
N GLY A 72 -36.46 19.15 -29.13
CA GLY A 72 -35.62 20.25 -29.59
C GLY A 72 -34.11 20.03 -29.56
N VAL A 73 -33.61 18.82 -29.27
CA VAL A 73 -32.16 18.54 -29.30
C VAL A 73 -31.85 17.68 -30.53
N VAL A 74 -30.94 18.15 -31.37
CA VAL A 74 -30.37 17.39 -32.50
C VAL A 74 -29.77 16.10 -31.94
N ALA A 75 -30.01 14.96 -32.59
CA ALA A 75 -29.44 13.67 -32.18
C ALA A 75 -27.91 13.79 -32.00
N ALA A 76 -27.43 13.42 -30.80
CA ALA A 76 -26.01 13.56 -30.45
C ALA A 76 -25.14 12.68 -31.35
N LEU A 77 -24.13 13.28 -31.99
CA LEU A 77 -23.17 12.58 -32.82
C LEU A 77 -22.15 11.83 -31.93
N ALA A 78 -21.77 10.61 -32.32
CA ALA A 78 -20.77 9.82 -31.60
C ALA A 78 -19.42 10.56 -31.56
N ASP A 79 -18.86 10.76 -30.37
CA ASP A 79 -17.62 11.51 -30.16
C ASP A 79 -16.39 10.78 -30.75
N VAL A 80 -15.44 11.57 -31.24
CA VAL A 80 -14.14 11.08 -31.75
C VAL A 80 -13.02 11.89 -31.11
N PRO A 81 -12.03 11.23 -30.49
CA PRO A 81 -10.91 11.91 -29.85
C PRO A 81 -9.99 12.55 -30.88
N LEU A 82 -9.40 13.69 -30.51
CA LEU A 82 -8.42 14.41 -31.31
C LEU A 82 -7.19 13.54 -31.59
N GLN A 83 -6.79 13.47 -32.87
CA GLN A 83 -5.54 12.82 -33.25
C GLN A 83 -4.36 13.79 -33.11
N ALA A 84 -3.18 13.26 -32.80
CA ALA A 84 -1.95 14.07 -32.73
C ALA A 84 -1.69 14.81 -34.05
N LEU A 85 -2.03 14.18 -35.18
CA LEU A 85 -1.91 14.77 -36.51
C LEU A 85 -2.76 16.03 -36.67
N ASP A 86 -3.99 16.03 -36.16
CA ASP A 86 -4.88 17.20 -36.27
C ASP A 86 -4.29 18.40 -35.52
N VAL A 87 -3.77 18.16 -34.31
CA VAL A 87 -3.17 19.19 -33.46
C VAL A 87 -1.87 19.74 -34.06
N VAL A 88 -0.97 18.86 -34.51
CA VAL A 88 0.27 19.26 -35.19
C VAL A 88 -0.03 20.07 -36.44
N HIS A 89 -0.96 19.60 -37.27
CA HIS A 89 -1.33 20.25 -38.52
C HIS A 89 -1.97 21.62 -38.29
N ALA A 90 -2.87 21.75 -37.31
CA ALA A 90 -3.49 23.01 -36.95
C ALA A 90 -2.49 24.02 -36.35
N LEU A 91 -1.58 23.59 -35.48
CA LEU A 91 -0.56 24.47 -34.89
C LEU A 91 0.40 25.04 -35.94
N VAL A 92 0.91 24.18 -36.83
CA VAL A 92 1.80 24.60 -37.92
C VAL A 92 1.07 25.57 -38.86
N THR A 93 -0.17 25.25 -39.22
CA THR A 93 -1.00 26.07 -40.11
C THR A 93 -1.31 27.45 -39.50
N HIS A 94 -1.74 27.49 -38.24
CA HIS A 94 -2.02 28.73 -37.52
C HIS A 94 -0.78 29.62 -37.43
N LYS A 95 0.39 29.03 -37.14
CA LYS A 95 1.66 29.79 -37.04
C LYS A 95 2.14 30.32 -38.41
N LEU A 96 1.92 29.57 -39.49
CA LEU A 96 2.28 29.97 -40.86
C LEU A 96 1.31 30.99 -41.48
N LYS A 97 0.14 31.23 -40.85
CA LYS A 97 -0.94 32.09 -41.35
C LYS A 97 -1.38 31.72 -42.78
N ARG A 98 -1.49 30.42 -43.04
CA ARG A 98 -1.99 29.85 -44.30
C ARG A 98 -3.27 29.07 -44.05
N PRO A 99 -4.16 28.91 -45.03
CA PRO A 99 -5.31 28.02 -44.87
C PRO A 99 -4.86 26.56 -44.75
N LEU A 100 -5.65 25.74 -44.06
CA LEU A 100 -5.34 24.33 -43.79
C LEU A 100 -5.10 23.51 -45.08
N ALA A 101 -5.75 23.89 -46.19
CA ALA A 101 -5.61 23.24 -47.49
C ALA A 101 -4.22 23.43 -48.14
N ASP A 102 -3.50 24.51 -47.82
CA ASP A 102 -2.21 24.85 -48.43
C ASP A 102 -1.02 24.16 -47.75
N VAL A 103 -1.25 23.57 -46.58
CA VAL A 103 -0.21 22.91 -45.78
C VAL A 103 -0.36 21.40 -45.95
N SER A 104 0.54 20.77 -46.71
CA SER A 104 0.54 19.32 -46.87
C SER A 104 1.16 18.61 -45.67
N ALA A 105 0.48 17.58 -45.16
CA ALA A 105 0.97 16.74 -44.04
C ALA A 105 2.23 15.92 -44.37
N LEU A 106 2.55 15.75 -45.66
CA LEU A 106 3.73 15.00 -46.13
C LEU A 106 5.01 15.85 -46.12
N LYS A 107 4.90 17.17 -45.98
CA LYS A 107 6.06 18.08 -45.93
C LYS A 107 6.56 18.24 -44.50
N SER A 108 7.87 18.43 -44.31
CA SER A 108 8.46 18.70 -43.00
C SER A 108 8.36 20.18 -42.63
N ILE A 109 8.43 20.50 -41.33
CA ILE A 109 8.38 21.88 -40.83
C ILE A 109 9.48 22.73 -41.49
N LYS A 110 10.69 22.18 -41.64
CA LYS A 110 11.84 22.82 -42.31
C LYS A 110 11.52 23.25 -43.74
N THR A 111 10.82 22.41 -44.51
CA THR A 111 10.40 22.73 -45.88
C THR A 111 9.26 23.76 -45.93
N LEU A 112 8.35 23.73 -44.95
CA LEU A 112 7.20 24.63 -44.88
C LEU A 112 7.57 26.07 -44.50
N VAL A 113 8.59 26.27 -43.66
CA VAL A 113 9.07 27.62 -43.26
C VAL A 113 10.01 28.27 -44.28
N GLY A 114 10.48 27.53 -45.29
CA GLY A 114 11.31 28.07 -46.38
C GLY A 114 12.63 28.70 -45.93
N GLY A 115 13.30 28.11 -44.93
CA GLY A 115 14.60 28.59 -44.43
C GLY A 115 14.54 29.68 -43.35
N LYS A 116 13.34 30.08 -42.90
CA LYS A 116 13.18 31.00 -41.75
C LYS A 116 13.39 30.26 -40.41
N SER A 117 14.64 30.15 -39.99
CA SER A 117 15.03 29.40 -38.78
C SER A 117 14.35 29.89 -37.48
N THR A 118 14.03 31.19 -37.37
CA THR A 118 13.29 31.72 -36.21
C THR A 118 11.89 31.14 -36.09
N LEU A 119 11.12 31.11 -37.19
CA LEU A 119 9.78 30.52 -37.23
C LEU A 119 9.81 29.01 -36.99
N GLN A 120 10.85 28.33 -37.48
CA GLN A 120 11.04 26.90 -37.23
C GLN A 120 11.16 26.62 -35.72
N ASN A 121 12.04 27.35 -35.03
CA ASN A 121 12.26 27.17 -33.59
C ASN A 121 11.02 27.54 -32.76
N GLU A 122 10.25 28.55 -33.20
CA GLU A 122 8.98 28.88 -32.57
C GLU A 122 7.95 27.75 -32.70
N ILE A 123 7.81 27.15 -33.90
CA ILE A 123 6.88 26.04 -34.13
C ILE A 123 7.29 24.83 -33.27
N VAL A 124 8.57 24.48 -33.27
CA VAL A 124 9.08 23.36 -32.46
C VAL A 124 8.89 23.64 -30.96
N GLY A 125 9.16 24.86 -30.50
CA GLY A 125 8.92 25.25 -29.11
C GLY A 125 7.44 25.23 -28.72
N ASP A 126 6.55 25.59 -29.65
CA ASP A 126 5.10 25.52 -29.47
C ASP A 126 4.59 24.07 -29.42
N LEU A 127 5.18 23.16 -30.22
CA LEU A 127 4.93 21.72 -30.12
C LEU A 127 5.39 21.13 -28.78
N HIS A 128 6.54 21.56 -28.25
CA HIS A 128 7.01 21.13 -26.93
C HIS A 128 6.08 21.60 -25.80
N LYS A 129 5.50 22.79 -25.90
CA LYS A 129 4.51 23.26 -24.91
C LYS A 129 3.21 22.44 -24.95
N GLU A 130 2.87 21.91 -26.12
CA GLU A 130 1.63 21.15 -26.34
C GLU A 130 1.78 19.68 -25.94
N PHE A 131 2.86 19.01 -26.39
CA PHE A 131 3.07 17.58 -26.22
C PHE A 131 4.12 17.22 -25.15
N GLY A 132 4.79 18.20 -24.55
CA GLY A 132 5.82 17.99 -23.53
C GLY A 132 7.03 17.24 -24.10
N GLY A 133 7.58 16.31 -23.30
CA GLY A 133 8.74 15.49 -23.68
C GLY A 133 8.46 14.38 -24.70
N LYS A 134 7.25 14.33 -25.29
CA LYS A 134 6.90 13.36 -26.36
C LYS A 134 7.33 13.82 -27.76
N VAL A 135 7.83 15.05 -27.90
CA VAL A 135 8.34 15.56 -29.17
C VAL A 135 9.72 14.94 -29.44
N PRO A 136 9.91 14.22 -30.56
CA PRO A 136 11.21 13.62 -30.90
C PRO A 136 12.31 14.65 -31.16
N ASP A 137 13.56 14.26 -30.98
CA ASP A 137 14.72 15.04 -31.40
C ASP A 137 14.68 15.27 -32.92
N LYS A 138 14.99 16.50 -33.35
CA LYS A 138 14.93 16.94 -34.75
C LYS A 138 13.52 16.85 -35.39
N ALA A 139 12.49 17.15 -34.61
CA ALA A 139 11.10 17.22 -35.08
C ALA A 139 10.90 18.07 -36.35
N GLU A 140 11.78 19.04 -36.62
CA GLU A 140 11.76 19.87 -37.82
C GLU A 140 12.03 19.13 -39.15
N GLU A 141 12.72 17.98 -39.10
CA GLU A 141 13.16 17.23 -40.29
C GLU A 141 12.14 16.15 -40.70
N LEU A 142 11.31 15.69 -39.77
CA LEU A 142 10.25 14.72 -40.01
C LEU A 142 9.07 15.36 -40.76
N SER A 143 8.36 14.56 -41.56
CA SER A 143 7.06 14.98 -42.12
C SER A 143 6.05 15.20 -40.99
N LEU A 144 5.01 16.03 -41.18
CA LEU A 144 4.01 16.23 -40.13
C LEU A 144 3.29 14.91 -39.77
N GLN A 145 3.13 14.01 -40.73
CA GLN A 145 2.53 12.68 -40.51
C GLN A 145 3.44 11.79 -39.66
N ASP A 146 4.73 11.71 -39.99
CA ASP A 146 5.69 10.89 -39.24
C ASP A 146 5.94 11.47 -37.84
N LEU A 147 5.96 12.81 -37.73
CA LEU A 147 6.05 13.51 -36.46
C LEU A 147 4.85 13.19 -35.57
N ALA A 148 3.63 13.22 -36.12
CA ALA A 148 2.42 12.84 -35.38
C ALA A 148 2.44 11.36 -34.96
N ALA A 149 2.92 10.47 -35.84
CA ALA A 149 3.07 9.05 -35.52
C ALA A 149 4.13 8.82 -34.42
N ALA A 150 5.24 9.57 -34.44
CA ALA A 150 6.31 9.48 -33.45
C ALA A 150 5.92 10.04 -32.08
N ILE A 151 5.03 11.04 -32.02
CA ILE A 151 4.43 11.52 -30.76
C ILE A 151 3.54 10.43 -30.12
N GLY A 152 2.97 9.54 -30.94
CA GLY A 152 2.21 8.37 -30.50
C GLY A 152 0.87 8.71 -29.84
N ALA A 153 0.44 7.87 -28.89
CA ALA A 153 -0.85 8.01 -28.22
C ALA A 153 -0.95 9.34 -27.44
N PHE A 154 -1.86 10.19 -27.92
CA PHE A 154 -2.24 11.47 -27.35
C PHE A 154 -3.53 11.33 -26.54
N GLY A 155 -3.67 12.07 -25.44
CA GLY A 155 -4.81 11.98 -24.52
C GLY A 155 -6.15 12.48 -25.08
N GLY A 156 -6.24 12.75 -26.38
CA GLY A 156 -7.48 13.06 -27.09
C GLY A 156 -8.10 14.43 -26.81
N GLY A 157 -7.41 15.32 -26.08
CA GLY A 157 -7.89 16.66 -25.73
C GLY A 157 -6.81 17.73 -25.87
N LEU A 158 -7.21 18.99 -25.97
CA LEU A 158 -6.32 20.14 -26.22
C LEU A 158 -5.30 20.36 -25.08
N GLY A 159 -4.03 20.59 -25.41
CA GLY A 159 -2.95 20.86 -24.48
C GLY A 159 -2.82 22.32 -24.06
N LYS A 160 -1.77 22.63 -23.29
CA LYS A 160 -1.60 23.94 -22.64
C LYS A 160 -1.51 25.10 -23.65
N HIS A 161 -0.87 24.88 -24.80
CA HIS A 161 -0.68 25.94 -25.79
C HIS A 161 -1.94 26.17 -26.61
N THR A 162 -2.57 25.11 -27.14
CA THR A 162 -3.81 25.25 -27.91
C THR A 162 -4.95 25.83 -27.07
N GLN A 163 -5.09 25.42 -25.79
CA GLN A 163 -6.03 26.04 -24.85
C GLN A 163 -5.75 27.53 -24.65
N ALA A 164 -4.47 27.93 -24.50
CA ALA A 164 -4.10 29.33 -24.36
C ALA A 164 -4.38 30.15 -25.64
N GLN A 165 -4.18 29.57 -26.83
CA GLN A 165 -4.51 30.23 -28.09
C GLN A 165 -6.01 30.37 -28.28
N LEU A 166 -6.81 29.37 -27.91
CA LEU A 166 -8.27 29.47 -27.94
C LEU A 166 -8.78 30.54 -26.97
N ALA A 167 -8.25 30.57 -25.75
CA ALA A 167 -8.59 31.62 -24.80
C ALA A 167 -8.25 33.02 -25.36
N ARG A 168 -7.11 33.15 -26.05
CA ARG A 168 -6.72 34.40 -26.72
C ARG A 168 -7.63 34.76 -27.90
N LEU A 169 -7.99 33.79 -28.74
CA LEU A 169 -8.91 33.96 -29.86
C LEU A 169 -10.26 34.50 -29.35
N PHE A 170 -10.85 33.82 -28.37
CA PHE A 170 -12.14 34.23 -27.79
C PHE A 170 -12.04 35.56 -27.06
N GLY A 171 -10.96 35.84 -26.32
CA GLY A 171 -10.79 37.12 -25.62
C GLY A 171 -10.57 38.32 -26.56
N SER A 172 -9.94 38.11 -27.72
CA SER A 172 -9.54 39.20 -28.64
C SER A 172 -10.49 39.42 -29.80
N LYS A 173 -11.09 38.36 -30.35
CA LYS A 173 -11.88 38.38 -31.59
C LYS A 173 -13.39 38.21 -31.42
N MET A 174 -13.84 37.70 -30.28
CA MET A 174 -15.28 37.54 -30.01
C MET A 174 -15.89 38.78 -29.34
N PRO A 175 -17.22 39.00 -29.49
CA PRO A 175 -17.90 40.08 -28.79
C PRO A 175 -17.93 39.84 -27.28
N GLY A 176 -18.05 40.92 -26.50
CA GLY A 176 -18.14 40.84 -25.05
C GLY A 176 -19.36 40.01 -24.61
N GLY A 177 -19.14 38.99 -23.76
CA GLY A 177 -20.17 38.06 -23.31
C GLY A 177 -20.22 36.73 -24.08
N PHE A 178 -19.53 36.60 -25.22
CA PHE A 178 -19.42 35.34 -25.95
C PHE A 178 -18.17 34.55 -25.52
N SER A 179 -18.33 33.73 -24.47
CA SER A 179 -17.24 32.92 -23.92
C SER A 179 -17.06 31.59 -24.69
N LEU A 180 -15.93 30.92 -24.44
CA LEU A 180 -15.68 29.56 -24.94
C LEU A 180 -16.78 28.58 -24.48
N SER A 181 -17.34 28.76 -23.27
CA SER A 181 -18.46 27.95 -22.77
C SER A 181 -19.75 28.20 -23.53
N SER A 182 -20.07 29.46 -23.86
CA SER A 182 -21.21 29.81 -24.71
C SER A 182 -21.08 29.24 -26.13
N ALA A 183 -19.86 29.24 -26.69
CA ALA A 183 -19.58 28.63 -27.98
C ALA A 183 -19.76 27.11 -27.96
N ARG A 184 -19.21 26.42 -26.96
CA ARG A 184 -19.40 24.97 -26.76
C ARG A 184 -20.87 24.59 -26.60
N SER A 185 -21.63 25.35 -25.80
CA SER A 185 -23.07 25.15 -25.64
C SER A 185 -23.83 25.37 -26.95
N THR A 186 -23.46 26.37 -27.75
CA THR A 186 -24.06 26.62 -29.07
C THR A 186 -23.78 25.46 -30.04
N LEU A 187 -22.55 24.96 -30.07
CA LEU A 187 -22.16 23.81 -30.92
C LEU A 187 -22.90 22.53 -30.52
N GLN A 188 -23.08 22.30 -29.21
CA GLN A 188 -23.85 21.17 -28.71
C GLN A 188 -25.34 21.28 -29.08
N LEU A 189 -25.94 22.47 -28.91
CA LEU A 189 -27.36 22.69 -29.14
C LEU A 189 -27.73 22.70 -30.64
N VAL A 190 -26.92 23.36 -31.46
CA VAL A 190 -27.21 23.55 -32.90
C VAL A 190 -26.73 22.36 -33.73
N HIS A 191 -25.57 21.77 -33.40
CA HIS A 191 -24.92 20.74 -34.21
C HIS A 191 -24.86 19.37 -33.54
N GLY A 192 -25.29 19.22 -32.28
CA GLY A 192 -25.28 17.93 -31.57
C GLY A 192 -23.86 17.38 -31.32
N LEU A 193 -22.83 18.23 -31.36
CA LEU A 193 -21.44 17.82 -31.21
C LEU A 193 -21.10 17.56 -29.74
N GLY A 194 -20.53 16.39 -29.44
CA GLY A 194 -19.96 16.10 -28.12
C GLY A 194 -18.62 16.81 -27.87
N LEU A 195 -18.09 16.68 -26.66
CA LEU A 195 -16.97 17.51 -26.18
C LEU A 195 -15.69 17.30 -26.99
N GLN A 196 -15.40 16.07 -27.39
CA GLN A 196 -14.16 15.76 -28.14
C GLN A 196 -14.23 16.33 -29.56
N ARG A 197 -15.40 16.27 -30.21
CA ARG A 197 -15.58 16.90 -31.53
C ARG A 197 -15.64 18.42 -31.46
N GLN A 198 -16.17 18.99 -30.38
CA GLN A 198 -16.11 20.43 -30.14
C GLN A 198 -14.66 20.91 -30.11
N ASP A 199 -13.78 20.18 -29.42
CA ASP A 199 -12.36 20.52 -29.37
C ASP A 199 -11.68 20.44 -30.74
N ALA A 200 -12.01 19.44 -31.57
CA ALA A 200 -11.51 19.35 -32.94
C ALA A 200 -12.01 20.47 -33.85
N LEU A 201 -13.27 20.89 -33.69
CA LEU A 201 -13.84 22.03 -34.41
C LEU A 201 -13.19 23.34 -33.95
N LEU A 202 -13.01 23.53 -32.65
CA LEU A 202 -12.35 24.72 -32.09
C LEU A 202 -10.88 24.80 -32.54
N LEU A 203 -10.20 23.67 -32.65
CA LEU A 203 -8.86 23.59 -33.22
C LEU A 203 -8.84 24.06 -34.68
N LEU A 204 -9.84 23.68 -35.49
CA LEU A 204 -10.00 24.22 -36.84
C LEU A 204 -10.30 25.73 -36.82
N ALA A 205 -11.10 26.18 -35.84
CA ALA A 205 -11.44 27.59 -35.66
C ALA A 205 -10.20 28.49 -35.47
N LEU A 206 -9.13 27.98 -34.84
CA LEU A 206 -7.84 28.69 -34.75
C LEU A 206 -7.22 28.97 -36.13
N THR A 207 -7.44 28.10 -37.11
CA THR A 207 -6.91 28.28 -38.47
C THR A 207 -7.79 29.21 -39.33
N MET A 208 -9.03 29.47 -38.91
CA MET A 208 -10.02 30.33 -39.57
C MET A 208 -10.33 31.57 -38.73
N GLU A 209 -9.30 32.15 -38.10
CA GLU A 209 -9.43 33.32 -37.24
C GLU A 209 -9.96 34.54 -38.04
N PRO A 210 -11.00 35.25 -37.56
CA PRO A 210 -11.49 36.44 -38.22
C PRO A 210 -10.48 37.60 -38.11
N PRO A 211 -10.33 38.44 -39.15
CA PRO A 211 -9.28 39.47 -39.19
C PRO A 211 -9.48 40.54 -38.11
N SER A 212 -10.74 40.94 -37.87
CA SER A 212 -11.14 41.90 -36.84
C SER A 212 -12.08 41.26 -35.82
N ARG A 213 -12.28 41.92 -34.69
CA ARG A 213 -13.26 41.51 -33.69
C ARG A 213 -14.66 41.56 -34.29
N LEU A 214 -15.45 40.52 -34.05
CA LEU A 214 -16.85 40.43 -34.46
C LEU A 214 -17.72 41.36 -33.61
N SER A 215 -18.71 42.00 -34.23
CA SER A 215 -19.44 43.11 -33.60
C SER A 215 -20.59 42.65 -32.70
N GLY A 216 -21.15 41.46 -32.94
CA GLY A 216 -22.28 40.92 -32.18
C GLY A 216 -22.37 39.39 -32.14
N ASP A 217 -23.22 38.88 -31.23
CA ASP A 217 -23.44 37.44 -31.01
C ASP A 217 -23.95 36.70 -32.26
N THR A 218 -24.72 37.39 -33.12
CA THR A 218 -25.22 36.84 -34.39
C THR A 218 -24.09 36.59 -35.38
N GLU A 219 -23.14 37.51 -35.52
CA GLU A 219 -21.95 37.35 -36.38
C GLU A 219 -21.02 36.25 -35.84
N ALA A 220 -20.87 36.16 -34.52
CA ALA A 220 -20.08 35.11 -33.87
C ALA A 220 -20.66 33.71 -34.12
N LYS A 221 -21.98 33.55 -34.05
CA LYS A 221 -22.68 32.30 -34.37
C LYS A 221 -22.61 31.96 -35.86
N ALA A 222 -22.71 32.95 -36.74
CA ALA A 222 -22.55 32.75 -38.17
C ALA A 222 -21.13 32.26 -38.51
N TRP A 223 -20.10 32.86 -37.91
CA TRP A 223 -18.71 32.41 -38.05
C TRP A 223 -18.50 31.00 -37.48
N LEU A 224 -19.08 30.66 -36.32
CA LEU A 224 -19.04 29.29 -35.82
C LEU A 224 -19.73 28.31 -36.77
N GLY A 225 -20.82 28.72 -37.43
CA GLY A 225 -21.50 27.95 -38.46
C GLY A 225 -20.59 27.65 -39.66
N THR A 226 -19.85 28.65 -40.16
CA THR A 226 -18.91 28.43 -41.28
C THR A 226 -17.75 27.51 -40.89
N VAL A 227 -17.26 27.61 -39.66
CA VAL A 227 -16.25 26.68 -39.12
C VAL A 227 -16.83 25.28 -38.95
N ALA A 228 -18.07 25.15 -38.50
CA ALA A 228 -18.75 23.87 -38.37
C ALA A 228 -18.91 23.19 -39.74
N GLU A 229 -19.34 23.91 -40.77
CA GLU A 229 -19.43 23.40 -42.14
C GLU A 229 -18.07 22.92 -42.68
N ALA A 230 -17.00 23.69 -42.43
CA ALA A 230 -15.65 23.30 -42.80
C ALA A 230 -15.18 22.03 -42.05
N TYR A 231 -15.55 21.90 -40.77
CA TYR A 231 -15.26 20.71 -39.98
C TYR A 231 -16.06 19.49 -40.48
N ALA A 232 -17.34 19.65 -40.81
CA ALA A 232 -18.17 18.62 -41.41
C ALA A 232 -17.59 18.09 -42.73
N ALA A 233 -17.09 18.99 -43.58
CA ALA A 233 -16.41 18.61 -44.82
C ALA A 233 -15.13 17.80 -44.55
N LYS A 234 -14.32 18.18 -43.56
CA LYS A 234 -13.09 17.46 -43.18
C LYS A 234 -13.39 16.10 -42.55
N ALA A 235 -14.39 16.03 -41.67
CA ALA A 235 -14.71 14.84 -40.90
C ALA A 235 -15.74 13.91 -41.59
N SER A 236 -16.22 14.29 -42.79
CA SER A 236 -17.28 13.59 -43.54
C SER A 236 -18.57 13.40 -42.72
N ILE A 237 -18.97 14.42 -41.95
CA ILE A 237 -20.17 14.41 -41.10
C ILE A 237 -21.25 15.26 -41.77
N SER A 238 -22.48 14.75 -41.87
CA SER A 238 -23.63 15.57 -42.26
C SER A 238 -24.38 16.03 -41.02
N TYR A 239 -24.52 17.35 -40.84
CA TYR A 239 -25.40 17.88 -39.80
C TYR A 239 -26.85 17.66 -40.19
N VAL A 240 -27.67 17.13 -39.28
CA VAL A 240 -29.12 17.10 -39.48
C VAL A 240 -29.64 18.51 -39.19
N ALA A 241 -29.97 19.26 -40.24
CA ALA A 241 -30.61 20.55 -40.08
C ALA A 241 -31.97 20.36 -39.40
N VAL A 242 -32.21 21.10 -38.32
CA VAL A 242 -33.57 21.22 -37.78
C VAL A 242 -34.37 22.01 -38.82
N SER A 243 -35.14 21.34 -39.66
CA SER A 243 -36.12 22.02 -40.50
C SER A 243 -37.15 22.66 -39.56
N ALA A 244 -37.25 23.98 -39.57
CA ALA A 244 -38.38 24.67 -38.98
C ALA A 244 -39.64 24.22 -39.74
N GLY A 245 -40.33 23.20 -39.22
CA GLY A 245 -41.56 22.69 -39.79
C GLY A 245 -42.62 23.80 -39.75
N GLY A 246 -42.97 24.32 -40.93
CA GLY A 246 -44.08 25.24 -41.11
C GLY A 246 -45.41 24.55 -40.79
N GLY A 247 -45.87 24.70 -39.55
CA GLY A 247 -47.20 24.33 -39.11
C GLY A 247 -48.12 25.55 -39.12
N SER A 248 -48.78 25.78 -40.26
CA SER A 248 -49.98 26.63 -40.33
C SER A 248 -51.15 25.90 -39.67
N SER A 249 -51.66 26.41 -38.54
CA SER A 249 -53.07 26.31 -38.17
C SER A 249 -53.38 27.26 -37.01
N GLY A 250 -54.35 28.14 -37.21
CA GLY A 250 -54.72 29.18 -36.26
C GLY A 250 -55.46 28.68 -35.03
N ARG A 251 -55.24 29.35 -33.90
CA ARG A 251 -56.26 29.68 -32.90
C ARG A 251 -55.74 30.77 -31.95
N ALA A 252 -56.58 31.76 -31.68
CA ALA A 252 -56.33 32.78 -30.66
C ALA A 252 -56.44 32.17 -29.25
N GLY A 253 -55.53 32.57 -28.35
CA GLY A 253 -55.65 32.36 -26.90
C GLY A 253 -54.37 31.82 -26.24
N THR A 254 -53.76 32.64 -25.39
CA THR A 254 -52.59 32.43 -24.50
C THR A 254 -51.20 32.49 -25.16
N PRO A 255 -50.31 33.43 -24.74
CA PRO A 255 -48.92 33.44 -25.20
C PRO A 255 -48.19 32.26 -24.55
N VAL A 256 -47.86 31.25 -25.36
CA VAL A 256 -46.97 30.17 -24.95
C VAL A 256 -45.57 30.76 -24.89
N ILE A 257 -45.10 31.09 -23.69
CA ILE A 257 -43.72 31.51 -23.42
C ILE A 257 -42.81 30.39 -23.89
N SER A 258 -41.85 30.68 -24.77
CA SER A 258 -40.90 29.67 -25.23
C SER A 258 -40.02 29.21 -24.05
N SER A 259 -39.75 27.91 -23.93
CA SER A 259 -38.93 27.34 -22.83
C SER A 259 -37.59 28.08 -22.67
N ALA A 260 -36.98 28.49 -23.80
CA ALA A 260 -35.74 29.26 -23.83
C ALA A 260 -35.88 30.69 -23.28
N GLU A 261 -37.04 31.34 -23.44
CA GLU A 261 -37.31 32.65 -22.84
C GLU A 261 -37.60 32.54 -21.35
N MET A 262 -38.23 31.45 -20.90
CA MET A 262 -38.44 31.17 -19.49
C MET A 262 -37.12 30.93 -18.75
N GLU A 263 -36.21 30.15 -19.31
CA GLU A 263 -34.87 29.92 -18.75
C GLU A 263 -34.06 31.22 -18.68
N LYS A 264 -34.08 32.05 -19.73
CA LYS A 264 -33.43 33.37 -19.71
C LYS A 264 -34.02 34.28 -18.63
N MET A 265 -35.34 34.24 -18.42
CA MET A 265 -36.01 35.00 -17.37
C MET A 265 -35.60 34.50 -15.97
N GLN A 266 -35.55 33.18 -15.76
CA GLN A 266 -35.07 32.58 -14.52
C GLN A 266 -33.61 32.90 -14.24
N GLN A 267 -32.75 32.93 -15.27
CA GLN A 267 -31.34 33.27 -15.12
C GLN A 267 -31.15 34.74 -14.73
N LYS A 268 -31.90 35.66 -15.35
CA LYS A 268 -31.93 37.08 -14.95
C LYS A 268 -32.43 37.25 -13.52
N GLN A 269 -33.46 36.48 -13.13
CA GLN A 269 -33.97 36.50 -11.76
C GLN A 269 -32.90 35.99 -10.77
N HIS A 270 -32.22 34.89 -11.09
CA HIS A 270 -31.11 34.37 -10.29
C HIS A 270 -29.96 35.37 -10.16
N GLU A 271 -29.58 36.02 -11.25
CA GLU A 271 -28.54 37.05 -11.25
C GLU A 271 -28.92 38.22 -10.34
N HIS A 272 -30.18 38.69 -10.44
CA HIS A 272 -30.70 39.73 -9.57
C HIS A 272 -30.69 39.31 -8.08
N ILE A 273 -31.10 38.09 -7.76
CA ILE A 273 -31.01 37.54 -6.39
C ILE A 273 -29.56 37.52 -5.91
N HIS A 274 -28.62 37.10 -6.76
CA HIS A 274 -27.21 37.03 -6.41
C HIS A 274 -26.61 38.42 -6.11
N GLN A 275 -27.02 39.44 -6.87
CA GLN A 275 -26.66 40.83 -6.61
C GLN A 275 -27.24 41.33 -5.28
N GLN A 276 -28.50 41.00 -4.97
CA GLN A 276 -29.11 41.33 -3.69
C GLN A 276 -28.36 40.70 -2.51
N ILE A 277 -27.99 39.41 -2.62
CA ILE A 277 -27.20 38.70 -1.60
C ILE A 277 -25.85 39.41 -1.38
N GLN A 278 -25.15 39.79 -2.45
CA GLN A 278 -23.86 40.48 -2.35
C GLN A 278 -23.99 41.86 -1.67
N VAL A 279 -25.04 42.62 -1.96
CA VAL A 279 -25.30 43.93 -1.35
C VAL A 279 -25.61 43.77 0.14
N LEU A 280 -26.48 42.81 0.50
CA LEU A 280 -26.82 42.51 1.89
C LEU A 280 -25.60 42.03 2.68
N ALA A 281 -24.81 41.13 2.11
CA ALA A 281 -23.58 40.64 2.74
C ALA A 281 -22.59 41.79 2.98
N ARG A 282 -22.42 42.69 2.00
CA ARG A 282 -21.57 43.89 2.15
C ARG A 282 -22.09 44.83 3.23
N HIS A 283 -23.40 45.03 3.32
CA HIS A 283 -24.00 45.89 4.34
C HIS A 283 -23.87 45.30 5.75
N ALA A 284 -23.99 43.98 5.88
CA ALA A 284 -23.80 43.25 7.13
C ALA A 284 -22.31 43.05 7.52
N GLY A 285 -21.36 43.41 6.64
CA GLY A 285 -19.94 43.17 6.85
C GLY A 285 -19.52 41.70 6.77
N ILE A 286 -20.34 40.84 6.13
CA ILE A 286 -20.09 39.40 6.00
C ILE A 286 -19.33 39.13 4.70
N GLU A 287 -18.16 38.49 4.81
CA GLU A 287 -17.38 38.06 3.65
C GLU A 287 -17.76 36.63 3.23
N LEU A 288 -18.56 36.51 2.16
CA LEU A 288 -19.08 35.22 1.67
C LEU A 288 -18.00 34.19 1.26
N GLN A 289 -16.77 34.64 1.02
CA GLN A 289 -15.67 33.80 0.51
C GLN A 289 -14.59 33.53 1.58
N GLU A 290 -14.78 34.01 2.81
CA GLU A 290 -13.78 33.86 3.87
C GLU A 290 -13.47 32.38 4.16
N SER A 291 -14.51 31.56 4.31
CA SER A 291 -14.37 30.11 4.55
C SER A 291 -13.63 29.42 3.40
N ALA A 292 -13.95 29.74 2.15
CA ALA A 292 -13.28 29.18 0.98
C ALA A 292 -11.80 29.62 0.90
N ARG A 293 -11.48 30.84 1.32
CA ARG A 293 -10.10 31.34 1.39
C ARG A 293 -9.31 30.63 2.49
N LEU A 294 -9.90 30.45 3.67
CA LEU A 294 -9.29 29.73 4.78
C LEU A 294 -9.05 28.25 4.42
N ALA A 295 -10.04 27.60 3.81
CA ALA A 295 -9.91 26.22 3.33
C ALA A 295 -8.77 26.06 2.31
N LYS A 296 -8.64 27.00 1.35
CA LYS A 296 -7.52 26.99 0.39
C LYS A 296 -6.17 27.18 1.08
N LYS A 297 -6.11 28.05 2.10
CA LYS A 297 -4.89 28.27 2.87
C LYS A 297 -4.50 27.00 3.65
N GLU A 298 -5.45 26.35 4.30
CA GLU A 298 -5.24 25.11 5.03
C GLU A 298 -4.84 23.96 4.11
N GLN A 299 -5.47 23.86 2.93
CA GLN A 299 -5.07 22.90 1.90
C GLN A 299 -3.62 23.09 1.46
N ALA A 300 -3.17 24.34 1.27
CA ALA A 300 -1.78 24.61 0.92
C ALA A 300 -0.80 24.16 2.02
N VAL A 301 -1.15 24.37 3.31
CA VAL A 301 -0.34 23.90 4.45
C VAL A 301 -0.33 22.37 4.54
N ALA A 302 -1.46 21.72 4.31
CA ALA A 302 -1.55 20.25 4.30
C ALA A 302 -0.69 19.64 3.19
N VAL A 303 -0.70 20.22 1.99
CA VAL A 303 0.16 19.79 0.88
C VAL A 303 1.64 19.98 1.21
N GLU A 304 2.01 21.09 1.85
CA GLU A 304 3.40 21.32 2.28
C GLU A 304 3.83 20.30 3.35
N ALA A 305 2.98 20.01 4.33
CA ALA A 305 3.25 19.02 5.36
C ALA A 305 3.38 17.60 4.77
N GLN A 306 2.49 17.24 3.85
CA GLN A 306 2.54 15.96 3.15
C GLN A 306 3.83 15.84 2.34
N THR A 307 4.24 16.89 1.62
CA THR A 307 5.50 16.88 0.85
C THR A 307 6.71 16.64 1.76
N LYS A 308 6.71 17.18 2.98
CA LYS A 308 7.78 16.93 3.97
C LYS A 308 7.75 15.48 4.45
N LEU A 309 6.57 14.94 4.77
CA LEU A 309 6.39 13.54 5.18
C LEU A 309 6.83 12.57 4.08
N ASP A 310 6.42 12.82 2.84
CA ASP A 310 6.82 12.02 1.67
C ASP A 310 8.35 12.09 1.47
N GLY A 311 8.96 13.25 1.72
CA GLY A 311 10.42 13.40 1.75
C GLY A 311 11.08 12.48 2.78
N PHE A 312 10.55 12.42 4.01
CA PHE A 312 11.04 11.49 5.03
C PHE A 312 10.84 10.03 4.63
N LEU A 313 9.68 9.66 4.09
CA LEU A 313 9.41 8.30 3.61
C LEU A 313 10.37 7.88 2.50
N THR A 314 10.68 8.82 1.59
CA THR A 314 11.61 8.56 0.47
C THR A 314 13.05 8.38 0.95
N GLU A 315 13.48 9.16 1.95
CA GLU A 315 14.86 9.11 2.47
C GLU A 315 15.11 7.91 3.40
N PHE A 316 14.16 7.62 4.29
CA PHE A 316 14.35 6.63 5.37
C PHE A 316 13.67 5.29 5.09
N GLY A 317 12.69 5.24 4.19
CA GLY A 317 11.88 4.06 3.93
C GLY A 317 10.84 3.78 5.03
N ASP A 318 9.81 3.03 4.66
CA ASP A 318 8.66 2.75 5.52
C ASP A 318 9.03 1.89 6.75
N GLU A 319 9.94 0.94 6.58
CA GLU A 319 10.33 0.00 7.65
C GLU A 319 11.00 0.71 8.83
N LEU A 320 11.93 1.62 8.56
CA LEU A 320 12.62 2.37 9.60
C LEU A 320 11.66 3.35 10.30
N LEU A 321 10.82 4.04 9.54
CA LEU A 321 9.86 5.00 10.11
C LEU A 321 8.79 4.32 10.96
N TYR A 322 8.31 3.15 10.54
CA TYR A 322 7.38 2.35 11.32
C TYR A 322 8.07 1.73 12.56
N GLY A 323 9.28 1.19 12.39
CA GLY A 323 10.05 0.57 13.47
C GLY A 323 10.58 1.57 14.52
N ALA A 324 10.78 2.83 14.15
CA ALA A 324 11.24 3.88 15.05
C ALA A 324 10.12 4.47 15.94
N GLN A 325 8.88 4.02 15.79
CA GLN A 325 7.79 4.50 16.63
C GLN A 325 8.02 4.15 18.10
N PRO A 326 7.77 5.07 19.04
CA PRO A 326 7.98 4.83 20.46
C PRO A 326 6.97 3.80 21.00
N LEU A 327 7.48 2.68 21.51
CA LEU A 327 6.66 1.62 22.12
C LEU A 327 6.60 1.69 23.65
N PHE A 328 7.58 2.33 24.27
CA PHE A 328 7.71 2.38 25.73
C PHE A 328 6.60 3.23 26.37
N ASP A 329 5.85 2.62 27.27
CA ASP A 329 4.85 3.28 28.10
C ASP A 329 5.02 2.81 29.54
N VAL A 330 5.27 3.74 30.45
CA VAL A 330 5.47 3.48 31.89
C VAL A 330 4.28 2.72 32.49
N ARG A 331 3.06 2.95 32.00
CA ARG A 331 1.84 2.29 32.49
C ARG A 331 1.75 0.81 32.09
N LYS A 332 2.53 0.39 31.10
CA LYS A 332 2.62 -1.03 30.68
C LYS A 332 3.68 -1.79 31.48
N ALA A 333 4.48 -1.12 32.31
CA ALA A 333 5.50 -1.77 33.12
C ALA A 333 4.87 -2.77 34.11
N ARG A 334 5.20 -4.05 33.96
CA ARG A 334 4.77 -5.12 34.86
C ARG A 334 5.83 -5.33 35.92
N HIS A 335 5.39 -5.34 37.17
CA HIS A 335 6.24 -5.55 38.33
C HIS A 335 5.89 -6.91 38.91
N PHE A 336 6.85 -7.82 38.93
CA PHE A 336 6.68 -9.17 39.47
C PHE A 336 7.53 -9.29 40.74
N ASP A 337 6.90 -9.13 41.91
CA ASP A 337 7.56 -9.06 43.22
C ASP A 337 7.04 -10.08 44.24
N SER A 338 6.00 -10.84 43.90
CA SER A 338 5.27 -11.74 44.79
C SER A 338 5.88 -13.15 44.91
N SER A 339 7.22 -13.26 44.97
CA SER A 339 7.93 -14.56 45.05
C SER A 339 7.50 -15.44 46.22
N TRP A 340 7.16 -14.84 47.36
CA TRP A 340 6.66 -15.54 48.55
C TRP A 340 5.38 -16.34 48.29
N ASN A 341 4.53 -15.88 47.37
CA ASN A 341 3.28 -16.56 47.03
C ASN A 341 3.54 -17.73 46.08
N TRP A 342 4.36 -17.49 45.04
CA TRP A 342 4.74 -18.50 44.06
C TRP A 342 5.43 -19.69 44.72
N ALA A 343 6.32 -19.45 45.67
CA ALA A 343 6.98 -20.53 46.42
C ALA A 343 6.01 -21.40 47.22
N ARG A 344 4.95 -20.81 47.80
CA ARG A 344 3.92 -21.59 48.51
C ARG A 344 3.05 -22.37 47.54
N GLN A 345 2.66 -21.76 46.44
CA GLN A 345 1.87 -22.41 45.41
C GLN A 345 2.61 -23.62 44.84
N GLU A 346 3.88 -23.44 44.44
CA GLU A 346 4.72 -24.49 43.88
C GLU A 346 4.98 -25.63 44.88
N ALA A 347 5.32 -25.30 46.13
CA ALA A 347 5.45 -26.31 47.18
C ALA A 347 4.14 -27.08 47.40
N TYR A 348 2.99 -26.41 47.37
CA TYR A 348 1.70 -27.07 47.52
C TYR A 348 1.37 -27.97 46.31
N GLU A 349 1.55 -27.49 45.09
CA GLU A 349 1.34 -28.25 43.85
C GLU A 349 2.21 -29.51 43.82
N LEU A 350 3.49 -29.39 44.18
CA LEU A 350 4.42 -30.51 44.25
C LEU A 350 3.98 -31.57 45.28
N ILE A 351 3.52 -31.13 46.47
CA ILE A 351 3.00 -32.03 47.49
C ILE A 351 1.71 -32.73 47.01
N GLN A 352 0.80 -32.01 46.36
CA GLN A 352 -0.44 -32.60 45.83
C GLN A 352 -0.15 -33.60 44.71
N GLN A 353 0.80 -33.32 43.83
CA GLN A 353 1.25 -34.26 42.80
C GLN A 353 1.86 -35.52 43.43
N ALA A 354 2.68 -35.38 44.47
CA ALA A 354 3.24 -36.52 45.19
C ALA A 354 2.13 -37.38 45.84
N ILE A 355 1.12 -36.75 46.46
CA ILE A 355 -0.04 -37.47 47.02
C ILE A 355 -0.81 -38.21 45.91
N ALA A 356 -1.08 -37.56 44.79
CA ALA A 356 -1.78 -38.17 43.66
C ALA A 356 -1.02 -39.38 43.08
N ASN A 357 0.30 -39.27 42.98
CA ASN A 357 1.19 -40.35 42.52
C ASN A 357 1.20 -41.53 43.50
N CYS A 358 1.12 -41.29 44.82
CA CYS A 358 0.98 -42.37 45.80
C CYS A 358 -0.38 -43.08 45.73
N THR A 359 -1.44 -42.39 45.30
CA THR A 359 -2.79 -42.98 45.16
C THR A 359 -3.04 -43.71 43.84
N SER A 360 -2.17 -43.52 42.83
CA SER A 360 -2.27 -44.19 41.54
C SER A 360 -1.22 -45.30 41.45
N ASP A 361 -1.64 -46.54 41.18
CA ASP A 361 -0.78 -47.75 41.03
C ASP A 361 0.26 -47.67 39.88
N SER A 362 0.53 -46.49 39.34
CA SER A 362 1.53 -46.29 38.28
C SER A 362 2.93 -46.24 38.88
N THR A 363 3.67 -47.32 38.67
CA THR A 363 5.07 -47.57 39.11
C THR A 363 6.10 -46.74 38.32
N SER A 364 5.73 -45.58 37.76
CA SER A 364 6.56 -44.86 36.78
C SER A 364 6.63 -43.34 36.96
N ALA A 365 6.35 -42.81 38.16
CA ALA A 365 6.63 -41.41 38.47
C ALA A 365 7.76 -41.32 39.52
N PRO A 366 8.87 -40.61 39.24
CA PRO A 366 9.93 -40.43 40.24
C PRO A 366 9.35 -39.69 41.44
N THR A 367 9.45 -40.31 42.62
CA THR A 367 9.11 -39.68 43.90
C THR A 367 10.20 -38.69 44.36
N SER A 368 11.28 -38.55 43.58
CA SER A 368 12.36 -37.60 43.81
C SER A 368 11.96 -36.22 43.30
N THR A 369 12.09 -35.21 44.16
CA THR A 369 12.02 -33.80 43.76
C THR A 369 13.01 -33.53 42.64
N ASP A 370 12.59 -32.87 41.57
CA ASP A 370 13.54 -32.31 40.60
C ASP A 370 14.46 -31.34 41.33
N ASP A 371 15.78 -31.53 41.22
CA ASP A 371 16.79 -30.73 41.93
C ASP A 371 16.63 -29.23 41.65
N ALA A 372 16.14 -28.88 40.46
CA ALA A 372 15.82 -27.51 40.07
C ALA A 372 14.68 -26.90 40.92
N THR A 373 13.58 -27.65 41.11
CA THR A 373 12.44 -27.21 41.92
C THR A 373 12.83 -27.11 43.40
N LEU A 374 13.62 -28.05 43.90
CA LEU A 374 14.18 -27.98 45.25
C LEU A 374 15.03 -26.71 45.43
N GLN A 375 15.89 -26.41 44.46
CA GLN A 375 16.74 -25.21 44.48
C GLN A 375 15.93 -23.91 44.41
N GLN A 376 14.84 -23.89 43.63
CA GLN A 376 13.92 -22.75 43.56
C GLN A 376 13.22 -22.50 44.91
N LEU A 377 12.71 -23.54 45.56
CA LEU A 377 12.09 -23.42 46.88
C LEU A 377 13.09 -22.98 47.96
N LYS A 378 14.33 -23.48 47.91
CA LYS A 378 15.43 -22.98 48.76
C LYS A 378 15.68 -21.48 48.55
N ASN A 379 15.74 -21.03 47.30
CA ASN A 379 15.95 -19.61 46.97
C ASN A 379 14.80 -18.69 47.43
N CYS A 380 13.59 -19.21 47.58
CA CYS A 380 12.43 -18.46 48.06
C CYS A 380 12.02 -18.81 49.50
N SER A 381 12.95 -19.39 50.28
CA SER A 381 12.70 -19.80 51.65
C SER A 381 12.28 -18.63 52.52
N SER A 382 11.15 -18.79 53.20
CA SER A 382 10.60 -17.80 54.11
C SER A 382 10.01 -18.47 55.34
N LEU A 383 9.95 -17.75 56.45
CA LEU A 383 9.34 -18.26 57.68
C LEU A 383 7.89 -18.71 57.49
N SER A 384 7.18 -18.06 56.57
CA SER A 384 5.81 -18.42 56.22
C SER A 384 5.70 -19.73 55.44
N LEU A 385 6.65 -20.01 54.54
CA LEU A 385 6.74 -21.27 53.80
C LEU A 385 7.08 -22.42 54.75
N LEU A 386 8.05 -22.22 55.66
CA LEU A 386 8.40 -23.20 56.68
C LEU A 386 7.22 -23.57 57.57
N ARG A 387 6.45 -22.58 58.04
CA ARG A 387 5.22 -22.82 58.81
C ARG A 387 4.19 -23.63 58.03
N MET A 388 4.04 -23.36 56.72
CA MET A 388 3.13 -24.12 55.86
C MET A 388 3.58 -25.58 55.74
N LEU A 389 4.88 -25.81 55.45
CA LEU A 389 5.46 -27.15 55.34
C LEU A 389 5.37 -27.92 56.67
N ALA A 390 5.69 -27.30 57.80
CA ALA A 390 5.56 -27.90 59.12
C ALA A 390 4.10 -28.27 59.46
N GLY A 391 3.15 -27.39 59.10
CA GLY A 391 1.72 -27.65 59.25
C GLY A 391 1.26 -28.85 58.41
N LEU A 392 1.64 -28.88 57.13
CA LEU A 392 1.31 -30.00 56.24
C LEU A 392 1.94 -31.31 56.73
N LEU A 393 3.20 -31.29 57.17
CA LEU A 393 3.88 -32.44 57.75
C LEU A 393 3.13 -32.98 58.97
N SER A 394 2.68 -32.11 59.87
CA SER A 394 1.89 -32.52 61.04
C SER A 394 0.55 -33.17 60.66
N ILE A 395 -0.10 -32.68 59.60
CA ILE A 395 -1.38 -33.23 59.10
C ILE A 395 -1.15 -34.60 58.46
N LEU A 396 -0.11 -34.74 57.62
CA LEU A 396 0.22 -36.00 56.94
C LEU A 396 0.62 -37.09 57.94
N GLN A 397 1.41 -36.75 58.96
CA GLN A 397 1.76 -37.69 60.03
C GLN A 397 0.55 -38.10 60.87
N ALA A 398 -0.41 -37.21 61.09
CA ALA A 398 -1.64 -37.52 61.83
C ALA A 398 -2.60 -38.43 61.06
N ALA A 399 -2.51 -38.49 59.72
CA ALA A 399 -3.36 -39.34 58.88
C ALA A 399 -3.04 -40.85 59.05
N ASN A 400 -1.83 -41.20 59.49
CA ASN A 400 -1.40 -42.56 59.83
C ASN A 400 -1.64 -43.60 58.70
N ASP A 401 -1.37 -43.21 57.46
CA ASP A 401 -1.48 -44.01 56.24
C ASP A 401 -0.09 -44.33 55.67
N ASP A 402 0.26 -45.62 55.61
CA ASP A 402 1.57 -46.10 55.15
C ASP A 402 1.86 -45.74 53.68
N SER A 403 0.82 -45.50 52.86
CA SER A 403 0.98 -45.10 51.45
C SER A 403 1.52 -43.66 51.30
N LEU A 404 1.38 -42.83 52.33
CA LEU A 404 1.83 -41.43 52.35
C LEU A 404 3.26 -41.26 52.88
N GLU A 405 3.91 -42.32 53.33
CA GLU A 405 5.29 -42.30 53.82
C GLU A 405 6.29 -41.61 52.85
N PRO A 406 6.21 -41.81 51.51
CA PRO A 406 7.08 -41.11 50.58
C PRO A 406 6.82 -39.59 50.53
N VAL A 407 5.56 -39.16 50.68
CA VAL A 407 5.17 -37.74 50.74
C VAL A 407 5.66 -37.11 52.04
N ILE A 408 5.58 -37.82 53.16
CA ILE A 408 6.09 -37.34 54.46
C ILE A 408 7.60 -37.09 54.38
N LYS A 409 8.35 -38.02 53.77
CA LYS A 409 9.79 -37.85 53.53
C LYS A 409 10.09 -36.64 52.66
N LEU A 410 9.39 -36.50 51.53
CA LEU A 410 9.50 -35.36 50.63
C LEU A 410 9.28 -34.02 51.35
N VAL A 411 8.18 -33.89 52.10
CA VAL A 411 7.88 -32.66 52.85
C VAL A 411 8.91 -32.40 53.95
N SER A 412 9.41 -33.44 54.61
CA SER A 412 10.46 -33.31 55.63
C SER A 412 11.79 -32.86 55.05
N GLU A 413 12.18 -33.38 53.89
CA GLU A 413 13.38 -32.97 53.16
C GLU A 413 13.27 -31.51 52.69
N LEU A 414 12.12 -31.14 52.12
CA LEU A 414 11.83 -29.74 51.72
C LEU A 414 11.88 -28.78 52.91
N HIS A 415 11.28 -29.16 54.05
CA HIS A 415 11.32 -28.35 55.25
C HIS A 415 12.76 -28.14 55.74
N SER A 416 13.54 -29.22 55.86
CA SER A 416 14.94 -29.15 56.31
C SER A 416 15.81 -28.32 55.35
N ALA A 417 15.66 -28.51 54.04
CA ALA A 417 16.40 -27.76 53.03
C ALA A 417 16.06 -26.27 53.07
N CYS A 418 14.78 -25.91 53.21
CA CYS A 418 14.34 -24.52 53.32
C CYS A 418 14.79 -23.87 54.64
N GLU A 419 14.86 -24.64 55.74
CA GLU A 419 15.31 -24.16 57.05
C GLU A 419 16.79 -23.77 57.01
N LEU A 420 17.62 -24.60 56.38
CA LEU A 420 19.04 -24.31 56.16
C LEU A 420 19.27 -23.09 55.25
N ALA A 421 18.36 -22.85 54.29
CA ALA A 421 18.46 -21.76 53.33
C ALA A 421 17.90 -20.40 53.83
N LEU A 422 17.13 -20.38 54.92
CA LEU A 422 16.37 -19.19 55.38
C LEU A 422 17.19 -17.90 55.56
N HIS A 423 18.48 -18.03 55.94
CA HIS A 423 19.38 -16.91 56.18
C HIS A 423 20.47 -16.76 55.11
N GLN A 424 20.38 -17.52 54.03
CA GLN A 424 21.34 -17.48 52.93
C GLN A 424 20.76 -16.67 51.76
N PRO A 425 21.59 -15.90 51.04
CA PRO A 425 21.12 -15.22 49.85
C PRO A 425 20.76 -16.27 48.77
N PRO A 426 19.74 -15.99 47.92
CA PRO A 426 19.40 -16.90 46.82
C PRO A 426 20.57 -17.01 45.84
N VAL A 427 20.79 -18.21 45.33
CA VAL A 427 21.88 -18.53 44.40
C VAL A 427 21.35 -19.19 43.14
N TYR A 428 21.91 -18.79 42.00
CA TYR A 428 21.72 -19.49 40.74
C TYR A 428 22.73 -20.64 40.66
N CYS A 429 22.22 -21.86 40.48
CA CYS A 429 23.00 -23.05 40.20
C CYS A 429 22.52 -23.64 38.87
N GLU A 430 23.45 -24.01 38.00
CA GLU A 430 23.10 -24.67 36.74
C GLU A 430 22.96 -26.17 36.99
N LEU A 431 21.72 -26.67 36.91
CA LEU A 431 21.35 -28.06 37.22
C LEU A 431 20.83 -28.82 35.99
N SER A 432 20.72 -28.15 34.83
CA SER A 432 20.26 -28.82 33.61
C SER A 432 21.35 -29.72 33.01
N ALA A 433 20.94 -30.69 32.19
CA ALA A 433 21.86 -31.51 31.43
C ALA A 433 22.25 -30.80 30.12
N PRO A 434 23.54 -30.68 29.78
CA PRO A 434 23.94 -30.00 28.55
C PRO A 434 23.55 -30.85 27.33
N THR A 435 22.86 -30.21 26.39
CA THR A 435 22.42 -30.84 25.13
C THR A 435 23.31 -30.44 23.95
N GLY A 436 23.24 -31.21 22.87
CA GLY A 436 23.91 -30.94 21.61
C GLY A 436 22.93 -31.10 20.44
N PRO A 437 23.17 -30.36 19.33
CA PRO A 437 22.33 -30.47 18.15
C PRO A 437 22.57 -31.82 17.47
N HIS A 438 21.48 -32.51 17.15
CA HIS A 438 21.47 -33.75 16.37
C HIS A 438 20.56 -33.59 15.17
N VAL A 439 21.05 -34.01 13.99
CA VAL A 439 20.30 -33.93 12.75
C VAL A 439 20.22 -35.32 12.15
N ASP A 440 19.01 -35.84 12.11
CA ASP A 440 18.68 -37.11 11.48
C ASP A 440 18.13 -36.86 10.08
N ILE A 441 18.77 -37.45 9.07
CA ILE A 441 18.30 -37.42 7.68
C ILE A 441 17.67 -38.78 7.38
N GLY A 442 16.34 -38.81 7.33
CA GLY A 442 15.57 -40.00 7.02
C GLY A 442 15.86 -40.52 5.61
N THR A 443 15.59 -41.80 5.38
CA THR A 443 15.75 -42.43 4.05
C THR A 443 14.82 -41.88 2.98
N ASP A 444 13.77 -41.17 3.40
CA ASP A 444 12.81 -40.40 2.59
C ASP A 444 13.31 -38.98 2.27
N GLY A 445 14.45 -38.56 2.84
CA GLY A 445 15.00 -37.21 2.70
C GLY A 445 14.47 -36.20 3.72
N THR A 446 13.68 -36.62 4.71
CA THR A 446 13.21 -35.75 5.78
C THR A 446 14.34 -35.40 6.73
N VAL A 447 14.54 -34.11 7.01
CA VAL A 447 15.56 -33.62 7.95
C VAL A 447 14.88 -33.31 9.29
N ALA A 448 15.22 -34.08 10.32
CA ALA A 448 14.74 -33.88 11.69
C ALA A 448 15.86 -33.33 12.56
N TYR A 449 15.58 -32.24 13.28
CA TYR A 449 16.47 -31.69 14.30
C TYR A 449 15.98 -32.12 15.68
N SER A 450 16.90 -32.61 16.51
CA SER A 450 16.65 -32.86 17.92
C SER A 450 17.83 -32.40 18.78
N GLU A 451 17.56 -31.98 20.00
CA GLU A 451 18.60 -31.72 21.00
C GLU A 451 18.77 -32.95 21.89
N ILE A 452 19.93 -33.58 21.79
CA ILE A 452 20.23 -34.82 22.52
C ILE A 452 21.21 -34.51 23.65
N PRO A 453 21.02 -35.06 24.87
CA PRO A 453 21.99 -34.95 25.95
C PRO A 453 23.38 -35.42 25.50
N ARG A 454 24.41 -34.68 25.90
CA ARG A 454 25.79 -35.02 25.52
C ARG A 454 26.25 -36.26 26.28
N PRO A 455 26.72 -37.32 25.61
CA PRO A 455 27.08 -38.57 26.27
C PRO A 455 28.32 -38.43 27.15
N ASP A 456 29.26 -37.57 26.76
CA ASP A 456 30.54 -37.36 27.48
C ASP A 456 30.45 -36.28 28.57
N GLU A 457 29.34 -35.56 28.66
CA GLU A 457 29.13 -34.40 29.53
C GLU A 457 27.76 -34.49 30.20
N PRO A 458 27.62 -35.28 31.29
CA PRO A 458 26.32 -35.47 31.95
C PRO A 458 25.85 -34.22 32.73
N SER A 459 26.78 -33.36 33.17
CA SER A 459 26.46 -32.11 33.87
C SER A 459 27.28 -30.93 33.34
N PHE A 460 26.91 -29.72 33.76
CA PHE A 460 27.69 -28.53 33.42
C PHE A 460 29.09 -28.49 34.05
N VAL A 461 29.37 -29.33 35.05
CA VAL A 461 30.72 -29.45 35.61
C VAL A 461 31.67 -30.03 34.56
N GLU A 462 31.30 -31.16 33.93
CA GLU A 462 32.11 -31.76 32.87
C GLU A 462 32.16 -30.88 31.62
N TYR A 463 31.04 -30.21 31.30
CA TYR A 463 30.97 -29.25 30.21
C TYR A 463 31.98 -28.10 30.40
N VAL A 464 32.03 -27.48 31.58
CA VAL A 464 32.95 -26.37 31.87
C VAL A 464 34.41 -26.82 31.77
N GLU A 465 34.72 -28.03 32.26
CA GLU A 465 36.04 -28.63 32.13
C GLU A 465 36.41 -28.94 30.67
N HIS A 466 35.46 -29.40 29.85
CA HIS A 466 35.69 -29.54 28.42
C HIS A 466 35.93 -28.19 27.74
N MET A 467 35.11 -27.17 28.03
CA MET A 467 35.28 -25.83 27.48
C MET A 467 36.62 -25.20 27.83
N ARG A 468 37.20 -25.56 29.00
CA ARG A 468 38.51 -25.11 29.47
C ARG A 468 39.67 -25.71 28.68
N ARG A 469 39.48 -26.85 28.02
CA ARG A 469 40.51 -27.50 27.20
C ARG A 469 40.59 -26.82 25.84
N PRO A 470 41.80 -26.56 25.32
CA PRO A 470 41.96 -26.04 23.98
C PRO A 470 41.72 -27.13 22.94
N ALA A 471 41.17 -26.77 21.79
CA ALA A 471 40.94 -27.71 20.68
C ALA A 471 42.26 -28.24 20.06
N ALA A 472 43.34 -27.48 20.20
CA ALA A 472 44.69 -27.83 19.76
C ALA A 472 45.74 -27.18 20.69
N PRO A 473 46.98 -27.68 20.75
CA PRO A 473 47.99 -27.21 21.71
C PRO A 473 48.30 -25.71 21.66
N ASP A 474 48.21 -25.11 20.47
CA ASP A 474 48.53 -23.69 20.22
C ASP A 474 47.30 -22.77 20.22
N MET A 475 46.13 -23.28 20.64
CA MET A 475 44.88 -22.54 20.63
C MET A 475 44.42 -22.18 22.05
N PRO A 476 43.67 -21.07 22.22
CA PRO A 476 43.03 -20.77 23.50
C PRO A 476 41.88 -21.76 23.79
N PRO A 477 41.41 -21.82 25.05
CA PRO A 477 40.18 -22.54 25.42
C PRO A 477 38.97 -22.09 24.59
N PHE A 478 37.94 -22.94 24.50
CA PHE A 478 36.71 -22.63 23.75
C PHE A 478 36.04 -21.34 24.25
N ILE A 479 36.01 -21.14 25.57
CA ILE A 479 35.51 -19.89 26.18
C ILE A 479 36.70 -19.19 26.85
N HIS A 480 37.00 -17.96 26.44
CA HIS A 480 38.12 -17.24 27.02
C HIS A 480 37.90 -15.75 27.05
N LEU A 481 38.53 -15.10 28.03
CA LEU A 481 38.59 -13.64 28.09
C LEU A 481 39.81 -13.14 27.34
N LYS A 482 39.64 -11.97 26.73
CA LYS A 482 40.70 -11.25 26.05
C LYS A 482 41.08 -10.01 26.84
N LYS A 483 42.32 -9.57 26.68
CA LYS A 483 42.83 -8.30 27.21
C LYS A 483 43.39 -7.48 26.05
N GLN A 484 43.10 -6.19 26.06
CA GLN A 484 43.68 -5.26 25.10
C GLN A 484 44.96 -4.64 25.68
N PRO A 485 46.13 -4.86 25.06
CA PRO A 485 47.33 -4.08 25.40
C PRO A 485 47.21 -2.67 24.82
N VAL A 486 47.94 -1.70 25.39
CA VAL A 486 47.90 -0.29 24.97
C VAL A 486 48.15 -0.17 23.46
N GLY A 487 47.16 0.27 22.70
CA GLY A 487 47.23 0.45 21.25
C GLY A 487 47.20 -0.83 20.41
N GLY A 488 46.94 -2.00 20.99
CA GLY A 488 46.94 -3.29 20.30
C GLY A 488 45.56 -3.93 20.09
N ALA A 489 45.56 -5.08 19.41
CA ALA A 489 44.38 -5.93 19.24
C ALA A 489 44.07 -6.72 20.53
N TRP A 490 42.81 -7.11 20.72
CA TRP A 490 42.39 -7.98 21.81
C TRP A 490 43.02 -9.37 21.66
N THR A 491 43.88 -9.74 22.61
CA THR A 491 44.54 -11.04 22.64
C THR A 491 44.05 -11.89 23.81
N TYR A 492 44.16 -13.20 23.70
CA TYR A 492 43.85 -14.13 24.78
C TYR A 492 44.58 -13.76 26.07
N CYS A 493 43.87 -13.80 27.20
CA CYS A 493 44.44 -13.57 28.53
C CYS A 493 44.14 -14.76 29.43
N ALA A 494 45.18 -15.54 29.75
CA ALA A 494 45.07 -16.73 30.59
C ALA A 494 44.58 -16.40 32.01
N GLU A 495 45.07 -15.31 32.61
CA GLU A 495 44.69 -14.88 33.95
C GLU A 495 43.20 -14.54 34.06
N LEU A 496 42.69 -13.67 33.16
CA LEU A 496 41.28 -13.30 33.15
C LEU A 496 40.38 -14.51 32.86
N SER A 497 40.81 -15.37 31.94
CA SER A 497 40.08 -16.60 31.62
C SER A 497 40.03 -17.54 32.82
N ALA A 498 41.11 -17.67 33.59
CA ALA A 498 41.13 -18.47 34.81
C ALA A 498 40.14 -17.95 35.86
N THR A 499 40.08 -16.63 36.07
CA THR A 499 39.07 -16.01 36.95
C THR A 499 37.65 -16.25 36.46
N TYR A 500 37.42 -16.18 35.15
CA TYR A 500 36.11 -16.48 34.57
C TYR A 500 35.70 -17.94 34.78
N TYR A 501 36.62 -18.89 34.57
CA TYR A 501 36.39 -20.31 34.84
C TYR A 501 36.13 -20.60 36.31
N GLN A 502 36.79 -19.89 37.23
CA GLN A 502 36.46 -19.99 38.66
C GLN A 502 34.99 -19.64 38.91
N GLY A 503 34.49 -18.55 38.32
CA GLY A 503 33.08 -18.17 38.40
C GLY A 503 32.14 -19.21 37.79
N LEU A 504 32.50 -19.81 36.65
CA LEU A 504 31.71 -20.91 36.06
C LEU A 504 31.69 -22.16 36.94
N SER A 505 32.81 -22.52 37.55
CA SER A 505 32.88 -23.63 38.51
C SER A 505 32.05 -23.33 39.77
N GLU A 506 32.02 -22.10 40.25
CA GLU A 506 31.15 -21.67 41.35
C GLU A 506 29.66 -21.82 40.97
N ILE A 507 29.26 -21.44 39.75
CA ILE A 507 27.87 -21.60 39.26
C ILE A 507 27.44 -23.08 39.21
N CYS A 508 28.33 -23.98 38.82
CA CYS A 508 28.02 -25.42 38.74
C CYS A 508 28.10 -26.12 40.10
N GLY A 509 28.81 -25.53 41.07
CA GLY A 509 29.00 -26.09 42.41
C GLY A 509 28.14 -25.42 43.47
N SER A 510 28.68 -24.39 44.13
CA SER A 510 28.04 -23.71 45.26
C SER A 510 26.92 -22.74 44.87
N GLY A 511 26.83 -22.39 43.60
CA GLY A 511 25.94 -21.36 43.06
C GLY A 511 26.51 -19.95 43.19
N LEU A 512 25.96 -19.03 42.40
CA LEU A 512 26.32 -17.61 42.39
C LEU A 512 25.11 -16.74 42.76
N SER A 513 25.28 -15.81 43.71
CA SER A 513 24.21 -14.90 44.10
C SER A 513 24.23 -13.59 43.30
N PHE A 514 23.04 -13.15 42.90
CA PHE A 514 22.80 -11.85 42.28
C PHE A 514 22.02 -10.88 43.20
N ALA A 515 21.90 -11.21 44.49
CA ALA A 515 21.22 -10.36 45.46
C ALA A 515 21.85 -8.94 45.49
N GLY A 516 21.00 -7.91 45.50
CA GLY A 516 21.42 -6.52 45.50
C GLY A 516 21.89 -5.98 44.14
N LYS A 517 21.85 -6.78 43.07
CA LYS A 517 22.14 -6.31 41.70
C LYS A 517 20.87 -5.88 40.99
N THR A 518 21.00 -4.82 40.18
CA THR A 518 19.95 -4.36 39.27
C THR A 518 20.48 -4.50 37.85
N ALA A 519 19.75 -5.21 37.00
CA ALA A 519 20.10 -5.44 35.61
C ALA A 519 19.00 -4.90 34.69
N LEU A 520 19.41 -4.35 33.54
CA LEU A 520 18.53 -4.05 32.42
C LEU A 520 18.88 -5.06 31.31
N VAL A 521 17.88 -5.79 30.83
CA VAL A 521 17.99 -6.73 29.72
C VAL A 521 17.03 -6.25 28.64
N THR A 522 17.54 -6.01 27.43
CA THR A 522 16.77 -5.43 26.31
C THR A 522 16.65 -6.41 25.15
#